data_AF-A0A4R9JN64-F1
#
_entry.id   AF-A0A4R9JN64-F1
#
_cell.length_a   1.000
_cell.length_b   1.000
_cell.length_c   1.000
_cell.angle_alpha   90.00
_cell.angle_beta   90.00
_cell.angle_gamma   90.00
#
_symmetry.space_group_name_H-M   'P 1'
#
loop_
_entity.id
_entity.type
_entity.pdbx_description
1 polymer ?
#
loop_
_entity_poly.entity_id
_entity_poly.type
_entity_poly.pdbx_seq_one_letter_code
_entity_poly.pdbx_strand_id
1 'polypeptide(L)'
;MKHLLLIIFLVLFSFQCKEKTNPADIAPNLNNIPNVKGEWVLEWENKSHILKLDPDGPKVLLDGKEGLEMDLDSMGIRIRASDEESIKGYFLYADSKPKSWIGTWENRVVRLLRRKGSE
;
A
#
# COMPACT_ATOMS: atom_id res chain seq x y z
N MET A 1 34.64 41.07 -28.01
CA MET A 1 33.39 40.55 -28.64
C MET A 1 33.37 39.03 -28.83
N LYS A 2 34.45 38.37 -29.30
CA LYS A 2 34.46 36.90 -29.50
C LYS A 2 34.14 36.07 -28.24
N HIS A 3 34.62 36.48 -27.06
CA HIS A 3 34.37 35.74 -25.81
C HIS A 3 32.97 35.95 -25.22
N LEU A 4 32.29 37.04 -25.57
CA LEU A 4 30.93 37.31 -25.09
C LEU A 4 29.91 36.33 -25.70
N LEU A 5 30.09 36.03 -26.99
CA LEU A 5 29.27 35.04 -27.72
C LEU A 5 29.41 33.63 -27.13
N LEU A 6 30.62 33.27 -26.69
CA LEU A 6 30.90 31.96 -26.09
C LEU A 6 30.23 31.79 -24.72
N ILE A 7 30.19 32.86 -23.92
CA ILE A 7 29.54 32.88 -22.60
C ILE A 7 28.02 32.77 -22.76
N ILE A 8 27.44 33.49 -23.73
CA ILE A 8 25.99 33.42 -24.02
C ILE A 8 25.60 32.00 -24.48
N PHE A 9 26.45 31.36 -25.29
CA PHE A 9 26.21 29.99 -25.73
C PHE A 9 26.24 28.98 -24.57
N LEU A 10 27.15 29.16 -23.60
CA LEU A 10 27.26 28.29 -22.44
C LEU A 10 26.05 28.40 -21.48
N VAL A 11 25.51 29.62 -21.28
CA VAL A 11 24.33 29.86 -20.43
C VAL A 11 23.05 29.28 -21.05
N LEU A 12 22.96 29.18 -22.37
CA LEU A 12 21.79 28.60 -23.06
C LEU A 12 21.69 27.07 -22.89
N PHE A 13 22.80 26.36 -22.66
CA PHE A 13 22.80 24.90 -22.50
C PHE A 13 22.52 24.41 -21.07
N SER A 14 22.62 25.28 -20.05
CA SER A 14 22.40 24.88 -18.64
C SER A 14 20.94 24.68 -18.22
N PHE A 15 19.97 25.03 -19.07
CA PHE A 15 18.53 24.97 -18.71
C PHE A 15 17.77 23.75 -19.28
N GLN A 16 18.44 22.79 -19.92
CA GLN A 16 17.76 21.67 -20.59
C GLN A 16 17.71 20.34 -19.80
N CYS A 17 18.29 20.26 -18.61
CA CYS A 17 18.11 19.09 -17.74
C CYS A 17 16.82 19.23 -16.90
N LYS A 18 15.69 18.82 -17.47
CA LYS A 18 14.53 18.43 -16.66
C LYS A 18 14.71 16.96 -16.31
N GLU A 19 15.04 16.65 -15.06
CA GLU A 19 14.98 15.29 -14.57
C GLU A 19 13.57 14.75 -14.81
N LYS A 20 13.48 13.70 -15.63
CA LYS A 20 12.23 13.01 -15.90
C LYS A 20 12.00 12.11 -14.69
N THR A 21 11.15 12.55 -13.77
CA THR A 21 10.75 11.75 -12.61
C THR A 21 10.26 10.39 -13.09
N ASN A 22 10.81 9.31 -12.54
CA ASN A 22 10.39 7.98 -12.92
C ASN A 22 8.91 7.85 -12.51
N PRO A 23 8.01 7.34 -13.38
CA PRO A 23 6.64 7.05 -12.98
C PRO A 23 6.55 6.18 -11.70
N ALA A 24 7.58 5.38 -11.40
CA ALA A 24 7.68 4.59 -10.17
C ALA A 24 7.97 5.42 -8.90
N ASP A 25 8.48 6.66 -9.03
CA ASP A 25 8.77 7.56 -7.91
C ASP A 25 7.53 8.38 -7.50
N ILE A 26 6.44 8.31 -8.29
CA ILE A 26 5.18 8.97 -7.99
C ILE A 26 4.38 8.03 -7.09
N ALA A 27 4.25 8.40 -5.80
CA ALA A 27 3.39 7.66 -4.88
C ALA A 27 1.97 7.52 -5.47
N PRO A 28 1.37 6.32 -5.42
CA PRO A 28 0.04 6.11 -6.00
C PRO A 28 -0.98 6.99 -5.29
N ASN A 29 -1.96 7.47 -6.06
CA ASN A 29 -3.04 8.27 -5.50
C ASN A 29 -3.85 7.42 -4.51
N LEU A 30 -3.74 7.73 -3.21
CA LEU A 30 -4.41 7.02 -2.13
C LEU A 30 -5.94 7.01 -2.29
N ASN A 31 -6.52 7.99 -3.01
CA ASN A 31 -7.96 8.04 -3.31
C ASN A 31 -8.41 6.94 -4.30
N ASN A 32 -7.47 6.28 -4.99
CA ASN A 32 -7.75 5.17 -5.91
C ASN A 32 -7.58 3.80 -5.24
N ILE A 33 -7.12 3.75 -3.99
CA ILE A 33 -7.05 2.49 -3.24
C ILE A 33 -8.49 2.07 -2.92
N PRO A 34 -8.89 0.83 -3.23
CA PRO A 34 -10.23 0.38 -2.89
C PRO A 34 -10.47 0.45 -1.40
N ASN A 35 -11.72 0.74 -1.05
CA ASN A 35 -12.17 0.84 0.33
C ASN A 35 -11.69 -0.35 1.16
N VAL A 36 -10.71 -0.10 2.04
CA VAL A 36 -10.12 -1.09 2.95
C VAL A 36 -11.10 -1.46 4.06
N LYS A 37 -12.09 -0.62 4.34
CA LYS A 37 -13.06 -0.76 5.45
C LYS A 37 -13.91 -2.00 5.27
N GLY A 38 -14.22 -2.72 6.35
CA GLY A 38 -15.19 -3.83 6.32
C GLY A 38 -14.56 -5.19 6.60
N GLU A 39 -15.26 -6.25 6.23
CA GLU A 39 -14.86 -7.62 6.55
C GLU A 39 -14.15 -8.29 5.38
N TRP A 40 -12.99 -8.83 5.70
CA TRP A 40 -12.12 -9.56 4.79
C TRP A 40 -11.93 -10.99 5.29
N VAL A 41 -11.77 -11.90 4.37
CA VAL A 41 -11.45 -13.30 4.62
C VAL A 41 -9.97 -13.48 4.29
N LEU A 42 -9.20 -13.80 5.32
CA LEU A 42 -7.80 -14.20 5.21
C LEU A 42 -7.75 -15.71 4.97
N GLU A 43 -7.36 -16.13 3.76
CA GLU A 43 -7.21 -17.54 3.41
C GLU A 43 -5.76 -17.99 3.53
N TRP A 44 -5.53 -19.05 4.30
CA TRP A 44 -4.21 -19.67 4.48
C TRP A 44 -4.30 -21.20 4.43
N GLU A 45 -3.77 -21.81 3.37
CA GLU A 45 -3.58 -23.25 3.12
C GLU A 45 -4.80 -24.20 3.31
N ASN A 46 -5.57 -24.13 4.40
CA ASN A 46 -6.84 -24.82 4.68
C ASN A 46 -7.73 -24.17 5.76
N LYS A 47 -7.45 -22.96 6.23
CA LYS A 47 -8.39 -22.24 7.12
C LYS A 47 -8.71 -20.84 6.59
N SER A 48 -9.74 -20.25 7.17
CA SER A 48 -10.18 -18.91 6.84
C SER A 48 -10.38 -18.15 8.13
N HIS A 49 -9.76 -16.98 8.24
CA HIS A 49 -9.94 -16.08 9.37
C HIS A 49 -10.68 -14.83 8.90
N ILE A 50 -11.54 -14.29 9.76
CA ILE A 50 -12.26 -13.05 9.49
C ILE A 50 -11.42 -11.91 10.03
N LEU A 51 -11.00 -11.04 9.12
CA LEU A 51 -10.29 -9.82 9.42
C LEU A 51 -11.25 -8.64 9.26
N LYS A 52 -11.60 -7.97 10.35
CA LYS A 52 -12.43 -6.76 10.31
C LYS A 52 -11.53 -5.54 10.46
N LEU A 53 -11.54 -4.69 9.44
CA LEU A 53 -10.77 -3.45 9.40
C LEU A 53 -11.70 -2.29 9.76
N ASP A 54 -11.41 -1.62 10.87
CA ASP A 54 -12.20 -0.50 11.38
C ASP A 54 -12.04 0.73 10.47
N PRO A 55 -13.15 1.35 10.02
CA PRO A 55 -13.12 2.56 9.22
C PRO A 55 -12.63 3.83 9.92
N ASP A 56 -12.72 3.89 11.25
CA ASP A 56 -12.59 5.13 12.01
C ASP A 56 -11.36 5.11 12.94
N GLY A 57 -10.59 4.01 12.95
CA GLY A 57 -9.38 3.89 13.73
C GLY A 57 -8.45 2.78 13.23
N PRO A 58 -7.21 2.71 13.75
CA PRO A 58 -6.23 1.71 13.34
C PRO A 58 -6.57 0.30 13.84
N LYS A 59 -7.67 0.08 14.57
CA LYS A 59 -7.95 -1.22 15.18
C LYS A 59 -8.35 -2.27 14.17
N VAL A 60 -7.81 -3.47 14.34
CA VAL A 60 -8.13 -4.65 13.53
C VAL A 60 -8.61 -5.76 14.44
N LEU A 61 -9.71 -6.40 14.05
CA LEU A 61 -10.21 -7.60 14.72
C LEU A 61 -9.90 -8.83 13.89
N LEU A 62 -9.24 -9.82 14.49
CA LEU A 62 -9.04 -11.14 13.92
C LEU A 62 -9.97 -12.13 14.61
N ASP A 63 -10.94 -12.67 13.88
CA ASP A 63 -12.01 -13.52 14.40
C ASP A 63 -12.73 -12.92 15.63
N GLY A 64 -12.90 -11.59 15.63
CA GLY A 64 -13.50 -10.85 16.74
C GLY A 64 -12.57 -10.58 17.93
N LYS A 65 -11.29 -10.99 17.86
CA LYS A 65 -10.29 -10.67 18.89
C LYS A 65 -9.55 -9.38 18.54
N GLU A 66 -9.39 -8.52 19.55
CA GLU A 66 -8.55 -7.33 19.51
C GLU A 66 -7.06 -7.68 19.69
N GLY A 67 -6.18 -6.70 19.48
CA GLY A 67 -4.72 -6.83 19.65
C GLY A 67 -3.93 -6.64 18.36
N LEU A 68 -4.58 -6.20 17.28
CA LEU A 68 -3.95 -5.85 16.02
C LEU A 68 -4.25 -4.40 15.63
N GLU A 69 -3.27 -3.78 15.00
CA GLU A 69 -3.37 -2.44 14.43
C GLU A 69 -3.03 -2.45 12.93
N MET A 70 -3.73 -1.61 12.18
CA MET A 70 -3.57 -1.37 10.76
C MET A 70 -2.95 0.00 10.53
N ASP A 71 -1.91 0.00 9.71
CA ASP A 71 -1.30 1.20 9.14
C ASP A 71 -1.40 1.12 7.61
N LEU A 72 -1.76 2.24 6.99
CA LEU A 72 -1.70 2.37 5.54
C LEU A 72 -0.34 2.95 5.14
N ASP A 73 0.35 2.24 4.26
CA ASP A 73 1.57 2.70 3.60
C ASP A 73 1.25 3.10 2.16
N SER A 74 2.12 3.92 1.56
CA SER A 74 2.15 4.28 0.15
C SER A 74 1.96 3.11 -0.82
N MET A 75 2.27 1.87 -0.40
CA MET A 75 2.17 0.68 -1.23
C MET A 75 1.08 -0.32 -0.79
N GLY A 76 0.51 -0.23 0.41
CA GLY A 76 -0.39 -1.28 0.90
C GLY A 76 -0.89 -1.14 2.33
N ILE A 77 -1.44 -2.24 2.85
CA ILE A 77 -1.94 -2.37 4.22
C ILE A 77 -0.91 -3.14 5.05
N ARG A 78 -0.43 -2.53 6.14
CA ARG A 78 0.40 -3.18 7.15
C ARG A 78 -0.45 -3.49 8.37
N ILE A 79 -0.33 -4.70 8.90
CA ILE A 79 -0.97 -5.14 10.13
C ILE A 79 0.11 -5.55 11.12
N ARG A 80 0.07 -4.99 12.32
CA ARG A 80 1.00 -5.25 13.43
C ARG A 80 0.24 -5.64 14.68
N ALA A 81 0.93 -6.29 15.61
CA ALA A 81 0.37 -6.47 16.95
C ALA A 81 0.33 -5.13 17.69
N SER A 82 -0.63 -4.92 18.57
CA SER A 82 -0.74 -3.67 19.34
C SER A 82 0.34 -3.56 20.44
N ASP A 83 0.86 -4.70 20.90
CA ASP A 83 1.84 -4.83 21.99
C ASP A 83 3.29 -4.97 21.50
N GLU A 84 3.50 -5.19 20.20
CA GLU A 84 4.82 -5.38 19.59
C GLU A 84 4.96 -4.57 18.29
N GLU A 85 6.17 -4.12 17.96
CA GLU A 85 6.46 -3.51 16.64
C GLU A 85 6.48 -4.56 15.49
N SER A 86 6.21 -5.82 15.81
CA SER A 86 6.28 -6.93 14.86
C SER A 86 5.15 -6.84 13.81
N ILE A 87 5.54 -6.94 12.54
CA ILE A 87 4.59 -7.00 11.42
C ILE A 87 3.99 -8.40 11.38
N LYS A 88 2.67 -8.47 11.59
CA LYS A 88 1.91 -9.72 11.46
C LYS A 88 1.50 -9.97 10.03
N GLY A 89 1.14 -8.93 9.29
CA GLY A 89 0.87 -9.06 7.87
C GLY A 89 1.14 -7.80 7.06
N TYR A 90 1.41 -8.00 5.78
CA TYR A 90 1.63 -6.92 4.83
C TYR A 90 0.97 -7.28 3.50
N PHE A 91 0.08 -6.42 3.02
CA PHE A 91 -0.80 -6.71 1.89
C PHE A 91 -0.70 -5.60 0.85
N LEU A 92 -0.39 -6.00 -0.38
CA LEU A 92 -0.39 -5.12 -1.54
C LEU A 92 -1.73 -5.25 -2.26
N TYR A 93 -2.23 -4.13 -2.75
CA TYR A 93 -3.45 -4.14 -3.54
C TYR A 93 -3.19 -4.87 -4.86
N ALA A 94 -3.93 -5.94 -5.12
CA ALA A 94 -3.89 -6.63 -6.39
C ALA A 94 -5.07 -6.16 -7.24
N ASP A 95 -4.79 -5.40 -8.29
CA ASP A 95 -5.78 -4.99 -9.30
C ASP A 95 -6.16 -6.16 -10.24
N SER A 96 -6.36 -7.33 -9.65
CA SER A 96 -6.92 -8.51 -10.31
C SER A 96 -8.43 -8.56 -10.08
N LYS A 97 -9.20 -9.13 -11.01
CA LYS A 97 -10.61 -9.45 -10.77
C LYS A 97 -10.71 -10.85 -10.12
N PRO A 98 -11.34 -11.02 -8.94
CA PRO A 98 -11.96 -9.99 -8.09
C PRO A 98 -10.93 -9.18 -7.29
N LYS A 99 -11.26 -7.91 -7.00
CA LYS A 99 -10.40 -7.01 -6.19
C LYS A 99 -10.00 -7.73 -4.91
N SER A 100 -8.71 -7.96 -4.75
CA SER A 100 -8.16 -8.72 -3.63
C SER A 100 -6.86 -8.10 -3.19
N TRP A 101 -6.42 -8.46 -2.01
CA TRP A 101 -5.07 -8.13 -1.57
C TRP A 101 -4.25 -9.40 -1.48
N ILE A 102 -3.01 -9.31 -1.95
CA ILE A 102 -2.06 -10.41 -1.85
C ILE A 102 -0.95 -9.92 -0.93
N GLY A 103 -0.57 -10.77 0.00
CA GLY A 103 0.35 -10.34 1.03
C GLY A 103 1.00 -11.49 1.75
N THR A 104 1.60 -11.13 2.87
CA THR A 104 2.16 -12.09 3.81
C THR A 104 1.43 -12.01 5.14
N TRP A 105 1.35 -13.14 5.83
CA TRP A 105 0.89 -13.25 7.21
C TRP A 105 1.80 -14.22 7.95
N GLU A 106 2.48 -13.77 9.02
CA GLU A 106 3.42 -14.57 9.82
C GLU A 106 4.39 -15.41 8.94
N ASN A 107 4.99 -14.77 7.94
CA ASN A 107 5.92 -15.36 6.96
C ASN A 107 5.30 -16.30 5.91
N ARG A 108 3.98 -16.28 5.72
CA ARG A 108 3.30 -17.09 4.70
C ARG A 108 2.63 -16.22 3.67
N VAL A 109 2.60 -16.65 2.41
CA VAL A 109 1.85 -15.96 1.37
C VAL A 109 0.36 -16.25 1.53
N VAL A 110 -0.44 -15.19 1.56
CA VAL A 110 -1.88 -15.24 1.84
C VAL A 110 -2.64 -14.31 0.90
N ARG A 111 -3.95 -14.53 0.80
CA ARG A 111 -4.86 -13.64 0.08
C ARG A 111 -5.93 -13.13 1.03
N LEU A 112 -6.21 -11.83 0.96
CA LEU A 112 -7.39 -11.22 1.56
C LEU A 112 -8.46 -11.04 0.49
N LEU A 113 -9.58 -11.69 0.73
CA LEU A 113 -10.77 -11.63 -0.12
C LEU A 113 -11.86 -10.83 0.58
N ARG A 114 -12.57 -10.00 -0.16
CA ARG A 114 -13.73 -9.29 0.39
C ARG A 114 -14.81 -10.30 0.78
N ARG A 115 -15.38 -10.20 1.99
CA ARG A 115 -16.52 -11.04 2.36
C ARG A 115 -17.73 -10.65 1.50
N LYS A 116 -18.39 -11.62 0.87
CA LYS A 116 -19.61 -11.37 0.08
C LYS A 116 -20.70 -10.78 0.99
N GLY A 117 -21.21 -9.60 0.65
CA GLY A 117 -22.30 -8.93 1.38
C GLY A 117 -21.88 -7.85 2.40
N SER A 118 -20.60 -7.46 2.46
CA SER A 118 -20.11 -6.39 3.34
C SER A 118 -19.80 -5.07 2.58
N GLU A 119 -20.74 -4.63 1.74
CA GLU A 119 -20.70 -3.30 1.09
C GLU A 119 -21.20 -2.20 2.03
#